data_AF-A0A4R7K258-F1
#
_entry.id   AF-A0A4R7K258-F1
#
_cell.length_a   1.000
_cell.length_b   1.000
_cell.length_c   1.000
_cell.angle_alpha   90.00
_cell.angle_beta   90.00
_cell.angle_gamma   90.00
#
_symmetry.space_group_name_H-M   'P 1'
#
loop_
_entity.id
_entity.type
_entity.pdbx_description
1 polymer ?
#
loop_
_entity_poly.entity_id
_entity_poly.type
_entity_poly.pdbx_seq_one_letter_code
_entity_poly.pdbx_strand_id
1 'polypeptide(L)'
;MKILKYILLLISVLTIVNCIDPFEIEETEFKSAMVIEGTITDEDKIQQILVSQTFALDTVLMTGIGSAKVSVTSSNGEVFNFDEVSAGVYQSNTSFAAVSGLSYTLKVETSDGKSFTSEEAVAPAKTNIDNLYAERNFLNDGEKEGMFINVDSYDPTGQSKYYRYEYEETYKIIAPNWSASEAYIVSPLPNPEVDSRTKDIDDRVAYNTVTSNTIIQENTTELGEDRVSKFPVRFIDKENFILSHRYSILVKQFVQSRAAFSYYETLELLSGTESLFSQRQSGFLEGNIKSDSNTNEDVVGFFQVSSVAEKRLFFDYVDFFPGENLPDYPVDCFLVSPPIITEGGQSPLLVSIELGLLSYIEDYDQVTNPLNFSEYGPFLMVATPCGDATFYGSIQVPDFWVE
;
A
#
# COMPACT_ATOMS: atom_id res chain seq x y z
N MET A 1 44.54 38.97 -40.51
CA MET A 1 44.31 39.10 -39.05
C MET A 1 42.93 38.64 -38.57
N LYS A 2 41.81 38.91 -39.29
CA LYS A 2 40.48 38.43 -38.88
C LYS A 2 40.31 36.90 -38.92
N ILE A 3 40.80 36.24 -39.98
CA ILE A 3 40.71 34.77 -40.14
C ILE A 3 41.50 34.00 -39.06
N LEU A 4 42.68 34.50 -38.67
CA LEU A 4 43.49 33.87 -37.62
C LEU A 4 42.82 33.93 -36.24
N LYS A 5 42.03 34.98 -35.95
CA LYS A 5 41.22 35.08 -34.73
C LYS A 5 40.07 34.07 -34.71
N TYR A 6 39.43 33.83 -35.85
CA TYR A 6 38.36 32.81 -35.95
C TYR A 6 38.90 31.38 -35.82
N ILE A 7 40.10 31.11 -36.34
CA ILE A 7 40.76 29.80 -36.18
C ILE A 7 41.17 29.56 -34.73
N LEU A 8 41.71 30.58 -34.04
CA LEU A 8 42.04 30.47 -32.61
C LEU A 8 40.79 30.31 -31.74
N LEU A 9 39.68 30.96 -32.10
CA LEU A 9 38.39 30.80 -31.42
C LEU A 9 37.83 29.37 -31.62
N LEU A 10 37.93 28.84 -32.85
CA LEU A 10 37.46 27.48 -33.16
C LEU A 10 38.28 26.41 -32.43
N ILE A 11 39.61 26.59 -32.35
CA ILE A 11 40.51 25.69 -31.60
C ILE A 11 40.23 25.76 -30.09
N SER A 12 39.94 26.95 -29.55
CA SER A 12 39.54 27.13 -28.15
C SER A 12 38.19 26.49 -27.81
N VAL A 13 37.29 26.34 -28.79
CA VAL A 13 35.97 25.70 -28.61
C VAL A 13 36.07 24.17 -28.73
N LEU A 14 37.08 23.63 -29.44
CA LEU A 14 37.30 22.19 -29.51
C LEU A 14 37.97 21.59 -28.25
N THR A 15 38.59 22.40 -27.39
CA THR A 15 39.28 21.91 -26.18
C THR A 15 38.38 21.75 -24.95
N ILE A 16 37.08 22.08 -25.06
CA ILE A 16 36.08 21.90 -23.98
C ILE A 16 35.28 20.60 -24.10
N VAL A 17 35.69 19.68 -24.98
CA VAL A 17 35.17 18.30 -24.95
C VAL A 17 35.83 17.57 -23.78
N ASN A 18 35.26 17.76 -22.59
CA ASN A 18 35.59 16.91 -21.44
C ASN A 18 35.15 15.50 -21.78
N CYS A 19 36.11 14.58 -21.94
CA CYS A 19 35.83 13.16 -21.72
C CYS A 19 35.34 13.04 -20.29
N ILE A 20 34.06 12.73 -20.13
CA ILE A 20 33.56 12.22 -18.87
C ILE A 20 34.12 10.80 -18.83
N ASP A 21 35.12 10.55 -17.99
CA ASP A 21 35.59 9.20 -17.77
C ASP A 21 34.38 8.37 -17.31
N PRO A 22 34.04 7.27 -18.01
CA PRO A 22 32.94 6.43 -17.60
C PRO A 22 33.26 5.95 -16.19
N PHE A 23 32.32 6.18 -15.27
CA PHE A 23 32.40 5.62 -13.93
C PHE A 23 32.34 4.10 -14.06
N GLU A 24 33.49 3.44 -13.98
CA GLU A 24 33.56 1.99 -13.83
C GLU A 24 33.03 1.66 -12.44
N ILE A 25 31.79 1.16 -12.39
CA ILE A 25 31.25 0.58 -11.16
C ILE A 25 32.11 -0.66 -10.91
N GLU A 26 33.01 -0.60 -9.92
CA GLU A 26 33.64 -1.80 -9.39
C GLU A 26 32.52 -2.71 -8.91
N GLU A 27 32.30 -3.84 -9.60
CA GLU A 27 31.37 -4.88 -9.17
C GLU A 27 31.88 -5.45 -7.84
N THR A 28 31.52 -4.81 -6.73
CA THR A 28 31.68 -5.42 -5.41
C THR A 28 30.81 -6.67 -5.40
N GLU A 29 31.40 -7.85 -5.19
CA GLU A 29 30.66 -9.10 -5.01
C GLU A 29 29.46 -8.86 -4.08
N PHE A 30 28.25 -9.05 -4.60
CA PHE A 30 27.05 -8.90 -3.81
C PHE A 30 27.03 -9.98 -2.72
N LYS A 31 27.25 -9.57 -1.47
CA LYS A 31 27.10 -10.44 -0.31
C LYS A 31 25.62 -10.49 0.06
N SER A 32 24.95 -11.58 -0.30
CA SER A 32 23.59 -11.86 0.16
C SER A 32 23.55 -11.91 1.69
N ALA A 33 22.55 -11.26 2.27
CA ALA A 33 22.27 -11.23 3.70
C ALA A 33 20.93 -11.90 3.97
N MET A 34 20.85 -12.61 5.09
CA MET A 34 19.63 -13.26 5.53
C MET A 34 18.63 -12.20 6.00
N VAL A 35 17.34 -12.33 5.66
CA VAL A 35 16.28 -11.42 6.12
C VAL A 35 15.23 -12.21 6.88
N ILE A 36 15.05 -11.94 8.16
CA ILE A 36 14.07 -12.64 9.00
C ILE A 36 13.21 -11.63 9.75
N GLU A 37 11.90 -11.66 9.52
CA GLU A 37 10.95 -10.75 10.15
C GLU A 37 9.84 -11.53 10.84
N GLY A 38 9.51 -11.13 12.07
CA GLY A 38 8.45 -11.78 12.82
C GLY A 38 7.85 -10.87 13.87
N THR A 39 6.52 -10.77 13.87
CA THR A 39 5.77 -10.09 14.93
C THR A 39 4.76 -11.07 15.50
N ILE A 40 5.00 -11.53 16.73
CA ILE A 40 4.03 -12.32 17.47
C ILE A 40 3.14 -11.38 18.27
N THR A 41 1.84 -11.66 18.28
CA THR A 41 0.83 -10.79 18.91
C THR A 41 0.10 -11.49 20.05
N ASP A 42 -0.58 -10.72 20.90
CA ASP A 42 -1.50 -11.22 21.94
C ASP A 42 -2.89 -11.63 21.38
N GLU A 43 -3.06 -11.64 20.06
CA GLU A 43 -4.25 -12.13 19.38
C GLU A 43 -4.15 -13.65 19.18
N ASP A 44 -5.21 -14.39 19.52
CA ASP A 44 -5.26 -15.84 19.26
C ASP A 44 -5.53 -16.12 17.78
N LYS A 45 -4.44 -16.22 17.01
CA LYS A 45 -4.48 -16.44 15.56
C LYS A 45 -3.31 -17.30 15.11
N ILE A 46 -3.37 -17.73 13.85
CA ILE A 46 -2.20 -18.28 13.16
C ILE A 46 -1.18 -17.13 12.99
N GLN A 47 -0.03 -17.26 13.65
CA GLN A 47 1.04 -16.28 13.60
C GLN A 47 1.92 -16.54 12.38
N GLN A 48 2.60 -15.50 11.88
CA GLN A 48 3.41 -15.58 10.66
C GLN A 48 4.85 -15.10 10.89
N ILE A 49 5.81 -15.80 10.30
CA ILE A 49 7.22 -15.41 10.22
C ILE A 49 7.63 -15.38 8.74
N LEU A 50 8.36 -14.34 8.35
CA LEU A 50 8.91 -14.16 7.02
C LEU A 50 10.42 -14.46 7.03
N VAL A 51 10.86 -15.24 6.07
CA VAL A 51 12.24 -15.73 5.95
C VAL A 51 12.67 -15.59 4.50
N SER A 52 13.54 -14.65 4.20
CA SER A 52 13.99 -14.33 2.85
C SER A 52 15.48 -13.97 2.83
N GLN A 53 15.98 -13.53 1.69
CA GLN A 53 17.36 -13.08 1.53
C GLN A 53 17.40 -11.83 0.67
N THR A 54 18.41 -10.99 0.88
CA THR A 54 18.67 -9.87 0.00
C THR A 54 19.09 -10.37 -1.38
N PHE A 55 18.77 -9.59 -2.40
CA PHE A 55 19.10 -9.87 -3.80
C PHE A 55 19.70 -8.62 -4.44
N ALA A 56 20.48 -8.83 -5.51
CA ALA A 56 21.06 -7.73 -6.25
C ALA A 56 19.96 -6.89 -6.94
N LEU A 57 20.20 -5.60 -7.16
CA LEU A 57 19.18 -4.67 -7.65
C LEU A 57 18.61 -5.05 -9.04
N ASP A 58 19.39 -5.76 -9.84
CA ASP A 58 19.05 -6.26 -11.17
C ASP A 58 18.28 -7.60 -11.16
N THR A 59 18.03 -8.17 -9.98
CA THR A 59 17.30 -9.43 -9.85
C THR A 59 15.79 -9.20 -9.91
N VAL A 60 15.12 -9.86 -10.86
CA VAL A 60 13.67 -9.71 -11.11
C VAL A 60 12.80 -10.54 -10.12
N LEU A 61 13.41 -11.42 -9.32
CA LEU A 61 12.71 -12.35 -8.44
C LEU A 61 13.19 -12.22 -7.00
N MET A 62 12.29 -11.76 -6.13
CA MET A 62 12.42 -11.86 -4.68
C MET A 62 12.32 -13.34 -4.28
N THR A 63 13.33 -13.87 -3.60
CA THR A 63 13.37 -15.29 -3.22
C THR A 63 13.15 -15.43 -1.72
N GLY A 64 11.93 -15.82 -1.33
CA GLY A 64 11.70 -16.37 0.00
C GLY A 64 12.50 -17.66 0.17
N ILE A 65 13.05 -17.89 1.36
CA ILE A 65 13.78 -19.13 1.64
C ILE A 65 12.78 -20.19 2.07
N GLY A 66 12.66 -21.24 1.25
CA GLY A 66 11.84 -22.40 1.55
C GLY A 66 12.56 -23.49 2.34
N SER A 67 11.79 -24.43 2.86
CA SER A 67 12.23 -25.63 3.57
C SER A 67 13.10 -25.37 4.80
N ALA A 68 12.93 -24.21 5.45
CA ALA A 68 13.50 -23.94 6.77
C ALA A 68 12.62 -24.55 7.87
N LYS A 69 13.23 -24.87 9.01
CA LYS A 69 12.50 -25.17 10.25
C LYS A 69 12.39 -23.90 11.05
N VAL A 70 11.16 -23.47 11.32
CA VAL A 70 10.88 -22.24 12.06
C VAL A 70 10.13 -22.60 13.34
N SER A 71 10.59 -22.06 14.47
CA SER A 71 9.95 -22.27 15.77
C SER A 71 10.09 -21.04 16.66
N VAL A 72 9.09 -20.81 17.52
CA VAL A 72 9.13 -19.81 18.58
C VAL A 72 8.98 -20.53 19.91
N THR A 73 9.91 -20.26 20.84
CA THR A 73 9.89 -20.86 22.19
C THR A 73 9.56 -19.79 23.22
N SER A 74 8.60 -20.06 24.09
CA SER A 74 8.27 -19.21 25.24
C SER A 74 9.13 -19.53 26.46
N SER A 75 9.36 -18.55 27.32
CA SER A 75 10.03 -18.71 28.63
C SER A 75 9.41 -19.76 29.56
N ASN A 76 8.16 -20.16 29.35
CA ASN A 76 7.51 -21.25 30.08
C ASN A 76 7.87 -22.66 29.52
N GLY A 77 8.65 -22.74 28.44
CA GLY A 77 9.07 -23.97 27.78
C GLY A 77 8.14 -24.46 26.65
N GLU A 78 7.08 -23.73 26.34
CA GLU A 78 6.19 -24.05 25.22
C GLU A 78 6.84 -23.72 23.88
N VAL A 79 6.70 -24.62 22.90
CA VAL A 79 7.31 -24.49 21.57
C VAL A 79 6.22 -24.46 20.51
N PHE A 80 6.16 -23.37 19.76
CA PHE A 80 5.27 -23.18 18.63
C PHE A 80 6.06 -23.44 17.35
N ASN A 81 5.69 -24.48 16.61
CA ASN A 81 6.28 -24.79 15.31
C ASN A 81 5.52 -24.05 14.20
N PHE A 82 6.22 -23.82 13.09
CA PHE A 82 5.67 -23.15 11.91
C PHE A 82 5.94 -24.00 10.68
N ASP A 83 4.93 -24.14 9.83
CA ASP A 83 5.01 -24.81 8.53
C ASP A 83 5.10 -23.78 7.40
N GLU A 84 5.85 -24.13 6.35
CA GLU A 84 5.93 -23.33 5.14
C GLU A 84 4.61 -23.38 4.35
N VAL A 85 4.02 -22.21 4.06
CA VAL A 85 2.81 -22.09 3.23
C VAL A 85 3.17 -21.76 1.79
N SER A 86 4.17 -20.90 1.63
CA SER A 86 4.83 -20.57 0.36
C SER A 86 6.28 -20.22 0.65
N ALA A 87 7.14 -20.21 -0.39
CA ALA A 87 8.55 -19.88 -0.24
C ALA A 87 8.76 -18.60 0.60
N GLY A 88 9.39 -18.76 1.76
CA GLY A 88 9.68 -17.67 2.70
C GLY A 88 8.54 -17.22 3.63
N VAL A 89 7.37 -17.83 3.56
CA VAL A 89 6.22 -17.53 4.43
C VAL A 89 5.90 -18.75 5.29
N TYR A 90 6.10 -18.60 6.60
CA TYR A 90 5.92 -19.66 7.58
C TYR A 90 4.78 -19.29 8.53
N GLN A 91 3.84 -20.21 8.73
CA GLN A 91 2.66 -20.02 9.59
C GLN A 91 2.65 -21.04 10.72
N SER A 92 2.23 -20.61 11.92
CA SER A 92 2.20 -21.50 13.08
C SER A 92 1.23 -22.66 12.86
N ASN A 93 1.60 -23.88 13.29
CA ASN A 93 0.74 -25.06 13.11
C ASN A 93 -0.61 -24.93 13.85
N THR A 94 -0.62 -24.16 14.95
CA THR A 94 -1.79 -23.90 15.78
C THR A 94 -1.92 -22.41 16.01
N SER A 95 -3.15 -21.93 16.25
CA SER A 95 -3.34 -20.57 16.74
C SER A 95 -2.79 -20.45 18.14
N PHE A 96 -2.19 -19.29 18.44
CA PHE A 96 -1.78 -18.95 19.80
C PHE A 96 -1.70 -17.44 19.96
N ALA A 97 -1.79 -17.00 21.22
CA ALA A 97 -1.61 -15.61 21.63
C ALA A 97 -0.39 -15.49 22.55
N ALA A 98 0.40 -14.45 22.35
CA ALA A 98 1.44 -14.08 23.31
C ALA A 98 0.83 -13.70 24.66
N VAL A 99 1.42 -14.19 25.74
CA VAL A 99 0.97 -13.92 27.11
C VAL A 99 1.84 -12.81 27.68
N SER A 100 1.20 -11.70 28.09
CA SER A 100 1.89 -10.54 28.66
C SER A 100 2.84 -10.94 29.79
N GLY A 101 4.05 -10.40 29.75
CA GLY A 101 5.12 -10.68 30.72
C GLY A 101 5.92 -11.96 30.45
N LEU A 102 5.45 -12.87 29.59
CA LEU A 102 6.31 -13.95 29.06
C LEU A 102 7.18 -13.41 27.95
N SER A 103 8.35 -14.02 27.80
CA SER A 103 9.24 -13.78 26.69
C SER A 103 9.25 -14.92 25.69
N TYR A 104 9.63 -14.58 24.46
CA TYR A 104 9.64 -15.46 23.31
C TYR A 104 10.96 -15.32 22.55
N THR A 105 11.44 -16.44 22.01
CA THR A 105 12.66 -16.52 21.19
C THR A 105 12.35 -17.24 19.89
N LEU A 106 12.67 -16.60 18.77
CA LEU A 106 12.59 -17.19 17.44
C LEU A 106 13.85 -18.00 17.13
N LYS A 107 13.66 -19.16 16.51
CA LYS A 107 14.72 -19.97 15.92
C LYS A 107 14.36 -20.38 14.50
N VAL A 108 15.31 -20.17 13.58
CA VAL A 108 15.21 -20.54 12.17
C VAL A 108 16.41 -21.41 11.79
N GLU A 109 16.18 -22.61 11.28
CA GLU A 109 17.21 -23.51 10.74
C GLU A 109 16.95 -23.73 9.25
N THR A 110 17.84 -23.24 8.39
CA THR A 110 17.70 -23.36 6.93
C THR A 110 18.14 -24.74 6.44
N SER A 111 17.70 -25.11 5.24
CA SER A 111 17.98 -26.43 4.66
C SER A 111 19.47 -26.69 4.36
N ASP A 112 20.27 -25.63 4.22
CA ASP A 112 21.74 -25.69 4.09
C ASP A 112 22.47 -25.82 5.44
N GLY A 113 21.73 -25.89 6.55
CA GLY A 113 22.26 -26.15 7.89
C GLY A 113 22.69 -24.91 8.67
N LYS A 114 22.39 -23.70 8.19
CA LYS A 114 22.56 -22.48 8.99
C LYS A 114 21.44 -22.36 10.02
N SER A 115 21.75 -21.76 11.16
CA SER A 115 20.82 -21.59 12.26
C SER A 115 20.90 -20.15 12.77
N PHE A 116 19.74 -19.56 13.00
CA PHE A 116 19.59 -18.18 13.43
C PHE A 116 18.67 -18.13 14.65
N THR A 117 19.07 -17.35 15.65
CA THR A 117 18.31 -17.19 16.90
C THR A 117 18.10 -15.71 17.20
N SER A 118 16.89 -15.34 17.58
CA SER A 118 16.60 -13.98 18.04
C SER A 118 17.07 -13.77 19.48
N GLU A 119 17.26 -12.51 19.85
CA GLU A 119 17.23 -12.12 21.25
C GLU A 119 15.83 -12.36 21.84
N GLU A 120 15.77 -12.46 23.16
CA GLU A 120 14.55 -12.67 23.91
C GLU A 120 13.63 -11.44 23.83
N ALA A 121 12.41 -11.61 23.35
CA ALA A 121 11.43 -10.54 23.21
C ALA A 121 10.27 -10.74 24.20
N VAL A 122 10.07 -9.77 25.10
CA VAL A 122 9.03 -9.81 26.13
C VAL A 122 7.70 -9.29 25.56
N ALA A 123 6.61 -10.02 25.78
CA ALA A 123 5.27 -9.56 25.47
C ALA A 123 4.89 -8.37 26.37
N PRO A 124 4.63 -7.18 25.80
CA PRO A 124 4.34 -5.99 26.59
C PRO A 124 2.95 -6.06 27.25
N ALA A 125 2.66 -5.09 28.12
CA ALA A 125 1.31 -4.86 28.62
C ALA A 125 0.41 -4.34 27.49
N LYS A 126 -0.88 -4.70 27.53
CA LYS A 126 -1.86 -4.25 26.56
C LYS A 126 -2.43 -2.88 26.93
N THR A 127 -2.36 -1.95 25.98
CA THR A 127 -3.04 -0.66 26.07
C THR A 127 -4.12 -0.57 25.00
N ASN A 128 -5.34 -0.23 25.41
CA ASN A 128 -6.48 -0.10 24.51
C ASN A 128 -6.44 1.23 23.74
N ILE A 129 -7.20 1.29 22.65
CA ILE A 129 -7.53 2.54 21.97
C ILE A 129 -8.74 3.15 22.68
N ASP A 130 -8.55 4.27 23.37
CA ASP A 130 -9.64 4.97 24.07
C ASP A 130 -10.60 5.58 23.04
N ASN A 131 -10.07 6.35 22.10
CA ASN A 131 -10.84 6.97 21.02
C ASN A 131 -10.15 6.80 19.67
N LEU A 132 -11.00 6.62 18.65
CA LEU A 132 -10.63 6.69 17.24
C LEU A 132 -11.70 7.57 16.58
N TYR A 133 -11.29 8.69 15.98
CA TYR A 133 -12.22 9.66 15.43
C TYR A 133 -11.63 10.37 14.22
N ALA A 134 -12.53 10.82 13.34
CA ALA A 134 -12.19 11.66 12.21
C ALA A 134 -12.39 13.13 12.58
N GLU A 135 -11.48 14.00 12.13
CA GLU A 135 -11.53 15.44 12.32
C GLU A 135 -11.15 16.14 11.02
N ARG A 136 -12.01 17.05 10.54
CA ARG A 136 -11.66 17.96 9.45
C ARG A 136 -10.68 19.01 9.97
N ASN A 137 -9.50 19.11 9.38
CA ASN A 137 -8.51 20.11 9.75
C ASN A 137 -7.56 20.41 8.57
N PHE A 138 -6.58 21.28 8.80
CA PHE A 138 -5.61 21.69 7.80
C PHE A 138 -4.21 21.18 8.16
N LEU A 139 -3.53 20.58 7.19
CA LEU A 139 -2.12 20.19 7.23
C LEU A 139 -1.25 21.36 6.68
N ASN A 140 0.02 21.41 7.09
CA ASN A 140 1.02 22.38 6.63
C ASN A 140 0.55 23.84 6.75
N ASP A 141 0.17 24.27 7.96
CA ASP A 141 -0.22 25.65 8.26
C ASP A 141 -1.35 26.22 7.37
N GLY A 142 -2.24 25.35 6.86
CA GLY A 142 -3.41 25.78 6.07
C GLY A 142 -3.36 25.41 4.59
N GLU A 143 -2.26 24.82 4.10
CA GLU A 143 -2.10 24.52 2.67
C GLU A 143 -3.01 23.40 2.19
N LYS A 144 -3.21 22.36 3.00
CA LYS A 144 -4.02 21.19 2.62
C LYS A 144 -5.13 20.97 3.61
N GLU A 145 -6.36 21.07 3.14
CA GLU A 145 -7.54 20.73 3.92
C GLU A 145 -7.87 19.25 3.75
N GLY A 146 -8.27 18.57 4.82
CA GLY A 146 -8.63 17.17 4.73
C GLY A 146 -9.12 16.57 6.03
N MET A 147 -9.19 15.25 6.03
CA MET A 147 -9.60 14.44 7.16
C MET A 147 -8.39 13.85 7.87
N PHE A 148 -8.27 14.16 9.16
CA PHE A 148 -7.36 13.50 10.07
C PHE A 148 -8.09 12.37 10.78
N ILE A 149 -7.49 11.19 10.80
CA ILE A 149 -7.92 10.08 11.65
C ILE A 149 -6.98 10.07 12.85
N ASN A 150 -7.53 10.37 14.02
CA ASN A 150 -6.78 10.55 15.26
C ASN A 150 -7.04 9.42 16.24
N VAL A 151 -6.00 9.03 16.96
CA VAL A 151 -6.05 8.06 18.06
C VAL A 151 -5.74 8.74 19.39
N ASP A 152 -6.52 8.39 20.41
CA ASP A 152 -6.20 8.64 21.82
C ASP A 152 -6.04 7.29 22.54
N SER A 153 -5.04 7.19 23.41
CA SER A 153 -4.86 6.04 24.30
C SER A 153 -4.20 6.45 25.61
N TYR A 154 -4.44 5.66 26.66
CA TYR A 154 -3.91 5.93 27.99
C TYR A 154 -3.59 4.64 28.75
N ASP A 155 -2.38 4.56 29.29
CA ASP A 155 -1.95 3.49 30.19
C ASP A 155 -1.69 4.05 31.61
N PRO A 156 -2.58 3.80 32.59
CA PRO A 156 -2.37 4.29 33.96
C PRO A 156 -1.19 3.61 34.67
N THR A 157 -0.70 2.48 34.17
CA THR A 157 0.45 1.77 34.73
C THR A 157 1.79 2.30 34.23
N GLY A 158 1.77 3.00 33.08
CA GLY A 158 2.96 3.56 32.43
C GLY A 158 3.93 2.51 31.88
N GLN A 159 3.43 1.31 31.55
CA GLN A 159 4.24 0.21 31.03
C GLN A 159 4.32 0.19 29.49
N SER A 160 3.56 1.05 28.80
CA SER A 160 3.38 1.05 27.35
C SER A 160 3.98 2.30 26.70
N LYS A 161 5.31 2.42 26.63
CA LYS A 161 5.94 3.69 26.20
C LYS A 161 6.09 3.92 24.71
N TYR A 162 5.96 2.87 23.91
CA TYR A 162 6.24 2.91 22.48
C TYR A 162 5.09 2.27 21.72
N TYR A 163 4.53 3.04 20.78
CA TYR A 163 3.36 2.66 20.00
C TYR A 163 3.70 2.64 18.52
N ARG A 164 3.17 1.64 17.81
CA ARG A 164 3.18 1.54 16.36
C ARG A 164 1.76 1.34 15.88
N TYR A 165 1.42 1.91 14.74
CA TYR A 165 0.09 1.83 14.17
C TYR A 165 0.15 1.24 12.77
N GLU A 166 -0.83 0.39 12.48
CA GLU A 166 -1.17 -0.04 11.13
C GLU A 166 -2.66 0.24 10.92
N TYR A 167 -3.06 0.42 9.67
CA TYR A 167 -4.48 0.54 9.35
C TYR A 167 -4.86 -0.24 8.09
N GLU A 168 -6.14 -0.61 8.03
CA GLU A 168 -6.81 -1.11 6.86
C GLU A 168 -7.97 -0.14 6.56
N GLU A 169 -7.90 0.55 5.42
CA GLU A 169 -8.94 1.46 4.95
C GLU A 169 -9.78 0.81 3.86
N THR A 170 -11.09 1.02 3.92
CA THR A 170 -12.04 0.55 2.93
C THR A 170 -13.01 1.65 2.58
N TYR A 171 -13.26 1.87 1.30
CA TYR A 171 -14.13 2.95 0.84
C TYR A 171 -15.09 2.48 -0.24
N LYS A 172 -16.26 3.11 -0.26
CA LYS A 172 -17.33 2.86 -1.22
C LYS A 172 -17.11 3.69 -2.48
N ILE A 173 -17.19 3.03 -3.62
CA ILE A 173 -17.01 3.62 -4.95
C ILE A 173 -18.34 3.50 -5.68
N ILE A 174 -18.82 4.58 -6.27
CA ILE A 174 -20.03 4.59 -7.08
C ILE A 174 -19.65 5.11 -8.46
N ALA A 175 -19.94 4.33 -9.50
CA ALA A 175 -19.71 4.74 -10.88
C ALA A 175 -20.64 5.92 -11.23
N PRO A 176 -20.10 7.10 -11.59
CA PRO A 176 -20.89 8.32 -11.78
C PRO A 176 -21.87 8.22 -12.97
N ASN A 177 -21.53 7.41 -13.97
CA ASN A 177 -22.30 7.23 -15.19
C ASN A 177 -22.60 5.74 -15.41
N TRP A 178 -23.18 5.09 -14.41
CA TRP A 178 -23.57 3.69 -14.52
C TRP A 178 -24.86 3.50 -15.35
N SER A 179 -24.94 2.39 -16.10
CA SER A 179 -26.14 1.93 -16.79
C SER A 179 -26.44 0.46 -16.48
N ALA A 180 -27.74 0.12 -16.41
CA ALA A 180 -28.19 -1.25 -16.24
C ALA A 180 -28.01 -2.11 -17.52
N SER A 181 -27.59 -1.49 -18.62
CA SER A 181 -27.33 -2.14 -19.89
C SER A 181 -25.86 -2.04 -20.30
N GLU A 182 -25.44 -2.97 -21.15
CA GLU A 182 -24.14 -2.98 -21.81
C GLU A 182 -24.30 -3.10 -23.33
N ALA A 183 -23.35 -2.55 -24.07
CA ALA A 183 -23.27 -2.73 -25.53
C ALA A 183 -22.51 -4.01 -25.85
N TYR A 184 -22.95 -4.74 -26.88
CA TYR A 184 -22.26 -5.93 -27.38
C TYR A 184 -22.24 -5.97 -28.91
N ILE A 185 -21.31 -6.74 -29.45
CA ILE A 185 -21.15 -6.92 -30.89
C ILE A 185 -22.09 -8.04 -31.36
N VAL A 186 -23.03 -7.71 -32.25
CA VAL A 186 -23.94 -8.66 -32.90
C VAL A 186 -23.24 -9.31 -34.09
N SER A 187 -22.56 -8.52 -34.91
CA SER A 187 -21.73 -9.01 -36.02
C SER A 187 -20.45 -8.18 -36.18
N PRO A 188 -19.30 -8.80 -36.50
CA PRO A 188 -18.05 -8.09 -36.74
C PRO A 188 -17.97 -7.56 -38.19
N LEU A 189 -16.83 -6.92 -38.52
CA LEU A 189 -16.49 -6.56 -39.90
C LEU A 189 -16.61 -7.75 -40.87
N PRO A 190 -16.99 -7.53 -42.15
CA PRO A 190 -17.12 -6.24 -42.84
C PRO A 190 -18.47 -5.53 -42.67
N ASN A 191 -19.48 -6.18 -42.09
CA ASN A 191 -20.81 -5.62 -41.86
C ASN A 191 -21.06 -5.56 -40.34
N PRO A 192 -20.48 -4.56 -39.65
CA PRO A 192 -20.54 -4.47 -38.20
C PRO A 192 -21.94 -4.09 -37.71
N GLU A 193 -22.44 -4.82 -36.73
CA GLU A 193 -23.71 -4.56 -36.03
C GLU A 193 -23.46 -4.66 -34.53
N VAL A 194 -24.06 -3.73 -33.78
CA VAL A 194 -23.99 -3.65 -32.33
C VAL A 194 -25.39 -3.46 -31.78
N ASP A 195 -25.62 -3.96 -30.58
CA ASP A 195 -26.89 -3.81 -29.86
C ASP A 195 -26.59 -3.66 -28.36
N SER A 196 -27.61 -3.34 -27.57
CA SER A 196 -27.51 -3.27 -26.11
C SER A 196 -28.33 -4.38 -25.45
N ARG A 197 -27.90 -4.82 -24.26
CA ARG A 197 -28.61 -5.80 -23.44
C ARG A 197 -28.47 -5.45 -21.97
N THR A 198 -29.33 -5.98 -21.13
CA THR A 198 -29.22 -5.83 -19.67
C THR A 198 -27.95 -6.52 -19.15
N LYS A 199 -27.23 -5.87 -18.23
CA LYS A 199 -26.07 -6.45 -17.55
C LYS A 199 -26.51 -7.59 -16.63
N ASP A 200 -25.67 -8.62 -16.55
CA ASP A 200 -25.87 -9.75 -15.60
C ASP A 200 -25.46 -9.38 -14.16
N ILE A 201 -24.65 -8.34 -13.98
CA ILE A 201 -24.05 -7.91 -12.72
C ILE A 201 -24.38 -6.43 -12.47
N ASP A 202 -24.75 -6.08 -11.24
CA ASP A 202 -24.83 -4.68 -10.78
C ASP A 202 -23.43 -4.23 -10.35
N ASP A 203 -22.69 -3.64 -11.29
CA ASP A 203 -21.34 -3.09 -11.14
C ASP A 203 -21.35 -1.58 -10.81
N ARG A 204 -22.49 -1.04 -10.36
CA ARG A 204 -22.62 0.38 -9.99
C ARG A 204 -21.82 0.74 -8.75
N VAL A 205 -21.73 -0.18 -7.79
CA VAL A 205 -21.13 0.04 -6.48
C VAL A 205 -20.05 -1.01 -6.25
N ALA A 206 -18.86 -0.56 -5.87
CA ALA A 206 -17.75 -1.42 -5.50
C ALA A 206 -17.08 -0.92 -4.22
N TYR A 207 -16.27 -1.78 -3.61
CA TYR A 207 -15.48 -1.50 -2.41
C TYR A 207 -14.02 -1.82 -2.70
N ASN A 208 -13.12 -0.94 -2.27
CA ASN A 208 -11.70 -1.21 -2.31
C ASN A 208 -11.12 -1.17 -0.91
N THR A 209 -10.24 -2.12 -0.60
CA THR A 209 -9.58 -2.23 0.71
C THR A 209 -8.08 -2.13 0.53
N VAL A 210 -7.45 -1.22 1.28
CA VAL A 210 -6.03 -0.90 1.20
C VAL A 210 -5.43 -0.91 2.60
N THR A 211 -4.26 -1.52 2.76
CA THR A 211 -3.51 -1.53 4.02
C THR A 211 -2.43 -0.46 4.04
N SER A 212 -2.13 0.08 5.22
CA SER A 212 -1.03 1.02 5.44
C SER A 212 0.31 0.45 4.97
N ASN A 213 1.12 1.26 4.30
CA ASN A 213 2.45 0.88 3.78
C ASN A 213 3.59 1.78 4.29
N THR A 214 3.31 2.62 5.29
CA THR A 214 4.28 3.51 5.94
C THR A 214 4.48 3.12 7.39
N ILE A 215 5.64 3.44 7.95
CA ILE A 215 5.91 3.27 9.38
C ILE A 215 5.22 4.43 10.12
N ILE A 216 4.35 4.12 11.07
CA ILE A 216 3.59 5.10 11.85
C ILE A 216 3.81 4.79 13.32
N GLN A 217 4.52 5.65 14.04
CA GLN A 217 4.94 5.39 15.42
C GLN A 217 4.86 6.64 16.28
N GLU A 218 4.64 6.45 17.57
CA GLU A 218 4.63 7.50 18.59
C GLU A 218 5.19 6.95 19.91
N ASN A 219 5.72 7.82 20.77
CA ASN A 219 6.17 7.43 22.10
C ASN A 219 5.72 8.42 23.18
N THR A 220 5.58 7.94 24.41
CA THR A 220 5.13 8.75 25.55
C THR A 220 6.26 8.98 26.56
N THR A 221 7.52 8.85 26.13
CA THR A 221 8.70 8.89 27.03
C THR A 221 9.01 10.29 27.56
N GLU A 222 8.68 11.32 26.79
CA GLU A 222 8.86 12.73 27.17
C GLU A 222 7.61 13.32 27.86
N LEU A 223 6.54 12.53 28.00
CA LEU A 223 5.28 12.95 28.59
C LEU A 223 5.21 12.59 30.07
N GLY A 224 4.53 13.42 30.86
CA GLY A 224 4.33 13.17 32.30
C GLY A 224 3.40 11.99 32.60
N GLU A 225 2.63 11.54 31.61
CA GLU A 225 1.73 10.39 31.65
C GLU A 225 1.93 9.55 30.39
N ASP A 226 1.60 8.26 30.47
CA ASP A 226 1.55 7.39 29.29
C ASP A 226 0.25 7.62 28.53
N ARG A 227 0.21 8.74 27.81
CA ARG A 227 -0.99 9.20 27.10
C ARG A 227 -0.63 9.60 25.68
N VAL A 228 -1.20 8.90 24.71
CA VAL A 228 -1.25 9.37 23.33
C VAL A 228 -2.52 10.21 23.19
N SER A 229 -2.40 11.43 22.69
CA SER A 229 -3.53 12.36 22.54
C SER A 229 -3.50 12.97 21.16
N LYS A 230 -4.60 12.82 20.42
CA LYS A 230 -4.81 13.38 19.08
C LYS A 230 -3.65 13.05 18.14
N PHE A 231 -3.18 11.80 18.17
CA PHE A 231 -2.10 11.37 17.29
C PHE A 231 -2.66 11.03 15.91
N PRO A 232 -2.23 11.71 14.82
CA PRO A 232 -2.79 11.52 13.49
C PRO A 232 -2.20 10.27 12.82
N VAL A 233 -2.94 9.17 12.82
CA VAL A 233 -2.50 7.91 12.17
C VAL A 233 -2.68 7.95 10.65
N ARG A 234 -3.59 8.78 10.15
CA ARG A 234 -3.88 8.91 8.71
C ARG A 234 -4.39 10.31 8.41
N PHE A 235 -3.80 10.96 7.41
CA PHE A 235 -4.36 12.15 6.78
C PHE A 235 -4.84 11.79 5.36
N ILE A 236 -6.01 12.29 4.99
CA ILE A 236 -6.63 12.13 3.68
C ILE A 236 -7.02 13.52 3.17
N ASP A 237 -6.45 13.92 2.05
CA ASP A 237 -6.78 15.19 1.41
C ASP A 237 -8.26 15.26 1.03
N LYS A 238 -8.91 16.43 1.19
CA LYS A 238 -10.34 16.59 0.90
C LYS A 238 -10.68 16.32 -0.57
N GLU A 239 -9.71 16.45 -1.48
CA GLU A 239 -9.87 16.22 -2.92
C GLU A 239 -9.67 14.74 -3.29
N ASN A 240 -9.31 13.90 -2.32
CA ASN A 240 -9.11 12.47 -2.57
C ASN A 240 -10.46 11.74 -2.71
N PHE A 241 -10.69 11.15 -3.88
CA PHE A 241 -11.92 10.44 -4.23
C PHE A 241 -12.32 9.32 -3.26
N ILE A 242 -11.39 8.75 -2.48
CA ILE A 242 -11.71 7.72 -1.50
C ILE A 242 -12.66 8.22 -0.40
N LEU A 243 -12.74 9.53 -0.20
CA LEU A 243 -13.67 10.15 0.74
C LEU A 243 -15.06 10.41 0.15
N SER A 244 -15.29 10.23 -1.15
CA SER A 244 -16.51 10.73 -1.83
C SER A 244 -17.83 10.19 -1.27
N HIS A 245 -17.79 8.99 -0.72
CA HIS A 245 -18.96 8.35 -0.14
C HIS A 245 -18.60 7.88 1.27
N ARG A 246 -19.03 6.67 1.61
CA ARG A 246 -18.76 6.09 2.90
C ARG A 246 -17.35 5.53 2.97
N TYR A 247 -16.67 5.85 4.06
CA TYR A 247 -15.30 5.46 4.33
C TYR A 247 -15.22 4.71 5.67
N SER A 248 -14.40 3.67 5.71
CA SER A 248 -14.08 2.90 6.92
C SER A 248 -12.57 2.79 7.10
N ILE A 249 -12.12 2.80 8.35
CA ILE A 249 -10.73 2.50 8.69
C ILE A 249 -10.69 1.68 9.97
N LEU A 250 -9.99 0.55 9.93
CA LEU A 250 -9.61 -0.24 11.10
C LEU A 250 -8.18 0.12 11.47
N VAL A 251 -7.99 0.72 12.64
CA VAL A 251 -6.67 1.04 13.16
C VAL A 251 -6.26 -0.01 14.17
N LYS A 252 -5.06 -0.56 14.00
CA LYS A 252 -4.39 -1.47 14.93
C LYS A 252 -3.26 -0.74 15.63
N GLN A 253 -3.34 -0.67 16.95
CA GLN A 253 -2.32 -0.12 17.84
C GLN A 253 -1.51 -1.27 18.42
N PHE A 254 -0.20 -1.24 18.17
CA PHE A 254 0.77 -2.15 18.73
C PHE A 254 1.52 -1.45 19.86
N VAL A 255 1.52 -2.03 21.06
CA VAL A 255 2.54 -1.69 22.07
C VAL A 255 3.76 -2.53 21.77
N GLN A 256 4.92 -1.89 21.67
CA GLN A 256 6.18 -2.52 21.27
C GLN A 256 7.31 -2.20 22.24
N SER A 257 8.42 -2.93 22.11
CA SER A 257 9.62 -2.66 22.91
C SER A 257 10.35 -1.43 22.40
N ARG A 258 11.21 -0.84 23.25
CA ARG A 258 12.12 0.24 22.83
C ARG A 258 13.01 -0.17 21.65
N ALA A 259 13.51 -1.41 21.67
CA ALA A 259 14.38 -1.92 20.63
C ALA A 259 13.66 -2.01 19.27
N ALA A 260 12.39 -2.45 19.28
CA ALA A 260 11.55 -2.46 18.07
C ALA A 260 11.29 -1.04 17.56
N PHE A 261 10.94 -0.09 18.44
CA PHE A 261 10.74 1.31 18.06
C PHE A 261 11.97 1.90 17.36
N SER A 262 13.16 1.73 17.95
CA SER A 262 14.43 2.21 17.37
C SER A 262 14.80 1.50 16.06
N TYR A 263 14.47 0.21 15.93
CA TYR A 263 14.65 -0.53 14.68
C TYR A 263 13.80 0.07 13.56
N TYR A 264 12.51 0.29 13.80
CA TYR A 264 11.60 0.87 12.80
C TYR A 264 11.90 2.35 12.50
N GLU A 265 12.36 3.14 13.48
CA GLU A 265 12.84 4.51 13.24
C GLU A 265 14.06 4.51 12.30
N THR A 266 15.00 3.57 12.53
CA THR A 266 16.17 3.42 11.66
C THR A 266 15.75 2.94 10.27
N LEU A 267 14.82 2.00 10.19
CA LEU A 267 14.28 1.52 8.92
C LEU A 267 13.62 2.66 8.13
N GLU A 268 12.79 3.49 8.76
CA GLU A 268 12.16 4.64 8.14
C GLU A 268 13.19 5.64 7.60
N LEU A 269 14.24 5.95 8.37
CA LEU A 269 15.35 6.81 7.96
C LEU A 269 16.11 6.26 6.74
N LEU A 270 16.18 4.93 6.59
CA LEU A 270 16.84 4.26 5.47
C LEU A 270 15.93 4.10 4.24
N SER A 271 14.61 3.96 4.46
CA SER A 271 13.60 3.81 3.40
C SER A 271 13.16 5.14 2.78
N GLY A 272 13.50 6.28 3.39
CA GLY A 272 13.13 7.61 2.93
C GLY A 272 13.55 7.89 1.47
N THR A 273 12.56 8.20 0.63
CA THR A 273 12.72 8.55 -0.78
C THR A 273 13.20 10.00 -0.95
N GLU A 274 14.50 10.26 -0.78
CA GLU A 274 15.11 11.46 -1.36
C GLU A 274 16.43 11.18 -2.11
N SER A 275 16.37 11.51 -3.40
CA SER A 275 17.47 11.59 -4.38
C SER A 275 18.09 10.26 -4.79
N LEU A 276 17.86 9.89 -6.07
CA LEU A 276 18.64 8.91 -6.84
C LEU A 276 20.16 9.20 -6.87
N PHE A 277 20.59 10.33 -6.30
CA PHE A 277 21.97 10.75 -6.16
C PHE A 277 22.42 10.93 -4.70
N SER A 278 21.54 10.75 -3.71
CA SER A 278 21.97 10.62 -2.31
C SER A 278 22.23 9.14 -2.03
N GLN A 279 23.42 8.69 -2.38
CA GLN A 279 23.97 7.49 -1.76
C GLN A 279 24.25 7.84 -0.30
N ARG A 280 23.21 7.84 0.55
CA ARG A 280 23.49 7.58 1.96
C ARG A 280 24.13 6.20 1.95
N GLN A 281 25.42 6.12 2.26
CA GLN A 281 26.04 4.87 2.65
C GLN A 281 25.27 4.41 3.88
N SER A 282 24.24 3.60 3.65
CA SER A 282 23.40 3.07 4.70
C SER A 282 24.30 2.22 5.59
N GLY A 283 24.36 2.56 6.87
CA GLY A 283 24.86 1.62 7.85
C GLY A 283 24.04 0.33 7.77
N PHE A 284 24.65 -0.79 8.14
CA PHE A 284 23.92 -2.04 8.28
C PHE A 284 22.78 -1.88 9.29
N LEU A 285 21.55 -2.20 8.90
CA LEU A 285 20.39 -2.19 9.81
C LEU A 285 20.47 -3.41 10.72
N GLU A 286 21.12 -3.23 11.88
CA GLU A 286 21.28 -4.29 12.86
C GLU A 286 19.93 -4.65 13.50
N GLY A 287 19.53 -5.90 13.32
CA GLY A 287 18.37 -6.50 13.96
C GLY A 287 18.67 -7.10 15.32
N ASN A 288 17.72 -7.86 15.86
CA ASN A 288 17.91 -8.67 17.06
C ASN A 288 18.07 -10.17 16.78
N ILE A 289 18.42 -10.55 15.54
CA ILE A 289 18.59 -11.94 15.12
C ILE A 289 20.04 -12.18 14.73
N LYS A 290 20.63 -13.27 15.23
CA LYS A 290 22.06 -13.58 15.03
C LYS A 290 22.23 -15.00 14.52
N SER A 291 23.26 -15.22 13.69
CA SER A 291 23.68 -16.55 13.26
C SER A 291 24.35 -17.29 14.42
N ASP A 292 23.92 -18.52 14.68
CA ASP A 292 24.46 -19.38 15.74
C ASP A 292 25.84 -19.95 15.36
N SER A 293 26.14 -20.03 14.07
CA SER A 293 27.36 -20.65 13.54
C SER A 293 28.42 -19.65 13.08
N ASN A 294 28.03 -18.43 12.70
CA ASN A 294 28.96 -17.42 12.20
C ASN A 294 28.60 -16.01 12.70
N THR A 295 29.35 -15.50 13.68
CA THR A 295 29.13 -14.17 14.26
C THR A 295 29.40 -13.00 13.31
N ASN A 296 30.01 -13.25 12.15
CA ASN A 296 30.27 -12.25 11.11
C ASN A 296 29.29 -12.35 9.92
N GLU A 297 28.24 -13.18 10.06
CA GLU A 297 27.17 -13.28 9.07
C GLU A 297 26.14 -12.16 9.31
N ASP A 298 25.85 -11.43 8.23
CA ASP A 298 24.94 -10.30 8.27
C ASP A 298 23.50 -10.82 8.19
N VAL A 299 22.70 -10.50 9.20
CA VAL A 299 21.25 -10.82 9.28
C VAL A 299 20.46 -9.53 9.46
N VAL A 300 19.57 -9.26 8.52
CA VAL A 300 18.64 -8.15 8.54
C VAL A 300 17.28 -8.64 9.04
N GLY A 301 16.51 -7.75 9.64
CA GLY A 301 15.16 -8.04 10.10
C GLY A 301 15.07 -8.08 11.62
N PHE A 302 13.85 -8.14 12.14
CA PHE A 302 13.60 -8.02 13.57
C PHE A 302 12.50 -8.99 14.00
N PHE A 303 12.72 -9.63 15.15
CA PHE A 303 11.72 -10.41 15.84
C PHE A 303 11.19 -9.64 17.04
N GLN A 304 9.89 -9.40 17.07
CA GLN A 304 9.24 -8.72 18.19
C GLN A 304 8.00 -9.46 18.67
N VAL A 305 7.61 -9.12 19.90
CA VAL A 305 6.32 -9.49 20.47
C VAL A 305 5.60 -8.20 20.84
N SER A 306 4.33 -8.10 20.48
CA SER A 306 3.53 -6.88 20.67
C SER A 306 2.14 -7.22 21.17
N SER A 307 1.56 -6.34 22.00
CA SER A 307 0.12 -6.41 22.27
C SER A 307 -0.62 -5.55 21.25
N VAL A 308 -1.81 -5.98 20.83
CA VAL A 308 -2.62 -5.34 19.80
C VAL A 308 -3.96 -4.92 20.37
N ALA A 309 -4.32 -3.66 20.16
CA ALA A 309 -5.69 -3.18 20.29
C ALA A 309 -6.16 -2.66 18.94
N GLU A 310 -7.40 -2.92 18.58
CA GLU A 310 -7.96 -2.46 17.32
C GLU A 310 -9.29 -1.75 17.49
N LYS A 311 -9.57 -0.78 16.62
CA LYS A 311 -10.83 -0.03 16.61
C LYS A 311 -11.16 0.36 15.18
N ARG A 312 -12.43 0.20 14.80
CA ARG A 312 -12.93 0.57 13.48
C ARG A 312 -13.79 1.83 13.57
N LEU A 313 -13.61 2.72 12.60
CA LEU A 313 -14.40 3.93 12.41
C LEU A 313 -15.10 3.87 11.05
N PHE A 314 -16.29 4.47 10.97
CA PHE A 314 -17.00 4.77 9.73
C PHE A 314 -17.39 6.23 9.72
N PHE A 315 -17.36 6.87 8.56
CA PHE A 315 -17.94 8.19 8.35
C PHE A 315 -18.24 8.45 6.88
N ASP A 316 -19.09 9.44 6.62
CA ASP A 316 -19.42 9.93 5.28
C ASP A 316 -18.84 11.33 5.04
N TYR A 317 -18.50 11.64 3.77
CA TYR A 317 -18.03 12.98 3.38
C TYR A 317 -18.92 14.10 3.88
N VAL A 318 -20.24 13.92 3.71
CA VAL A 318 -21.27 14.93 3.94
C VAL A 318 -21.40 15.31 5.42
N ASP A 319 -20.93 14.47 6.34
CA ASP A 319 -20.92 14.76 7.78
C ASP A 319 -19.88 15.83 8.14
N PHE A 320 -18.80 15.92 7.36
CA PHE A 320 -17.67 16.84 7.60
C PHE A 320 -17.61 18.00 6.58
N PHE A 321 -18.20 17.83 5.40
CA PHE A 321 -18.24 18.80 4.31
C PHE A 321 -19.69 19.08 3.85
N PRO A 322 -20.57 19.56 4.76
CA PRO A 322 -21.99 19.70 4.45
C PRO A 322 -22.23 20.75 3.36
N GLY A 323 -22.83 20.32 2.24
CA GLY A 323 -23.17 21.19 1.12
C GLY A 323 -22.02 21.52 0.17
N GLU A 324 -20.83 20.96 0.40
CA GLU A 324 -19.72 21.02 -0.56
C GLU A 324 -19.88 19.93 -1.62
N ASN A 325 -19.24 20.12 -2.78
CA ASN A 325 -19.21 19.08 -3.81
C ASN A 325 -18.37 17.90 -3.32
N LEU A 326 -18.74 16.70 -3.77
CA LEU A 326 -17.89 15.53 -3.58
C LEU A 326 -16.53 15.74 -4.27
N PRO A 327 -15.47 15.07 -3.79
CA PRO A 327 -14.20 15.04 -4.50
C PRO A 327 -14.39 14.53 -5.94
N ASP A 328 -13.54 15.00 -6.84
CA ASP A 328 -13.60 14.59 -8.24
C ASP A 328 -13.30 13.09 -8.38
N TYR A 329 -13.96 12.46 -9.36
CA TYR A 329 -13.69 11.06 -9.68
C TYR A 329 -12.28 10.94 -10.29
N PRO A 330 -11.55 9.81 -10.11
CA PRO A 330 -10.14 9.70 -10.51
C PRO A 330 -9.83 9.92 -11.99
N VAL A 331 -10.86 9.85 -12.85
CA VAL A 331 -10.76 10.06 -14.29
C VAL A 331 -11.89 10.95 -14.77
N ASP A 332 -11.63 11.70 -15.84
CA ASP A 332 -12.65 12.54 -16.46
C ASP A 332 -13.68 11.69 -17.20
N CYS A 333 -14.94 11.78 -16.78
CA CYS A 333 -16.06 11.03 -17.35
C CYS A 333 -16.70 11.76 -18.54
N PHE A 334 -15.90 12.07 -19.56
CA PHE A 334 -16.40 12.68 -20.79
C PHE A 334 -17.29 11.70 -21.55
N LEU A 335 -18.45 12.20 -21.97
CA LEU A 335 -19.36 11.47 -22.83
C LEU A 335 -18.84 11.47 -24.27
N VAL A 336 -18.84 10.29 -24.89
CA VAL A 336 -18.42 10.05 -26.27
C VAL A 336 -19.44 9.21 -27.01
N SER A 337 -19.47 9.32 -28.33
CA SER A 337 -20.34 8.49 -29.18
C SER A 337 -19.55 7.98 -30.40
N PRO A 338 -18.72 6.94 -30.25
CA PRO A 338 -17.87 6.47 -31.33
C PRO A 338 -18.71 5.83 -32.44
N PRO A 339 -18.44 6.13 -33.73
CA PRO A 339 -19.19 5.55 -34.83
C PRO A 339 -18.95 4.04 -34.97
N ILE A 340 -19.94 3.31 -35.50
CA ILE A 340 -19.80 1.88 -35.83
C ILE A 340 -18.69 1.68 -36.87
N ILE A 341 -18.62 2.56 -37.87
CA ILE A 341 -17.60 2.55 -38.92
C ILE A 341 -17.30 3.99 -39.36
N THR A 342 -16.02 4.32 -39.54
CA THR A 342 -15.56 5.62 -40.04
C THR A 342 -15.43 5.60 -41.57
N GLU A 343 -15.28 6.77 -42.19
CA GLU A 343 -15.02 6.89 -43.64
C GLU A 343 -13.76 6.12 -44.07
N GLY A 344 -12.78 5.96 -43.17
CA GLY A 344 -11.56 5.18 -43.38
C GLY A 344 -11.72 3.66 -43.20
N GLY A 345 -12.92 3.17 -42.91
CA GLY A 345 -13.21 1.74 -42.71
C GLY A 345 -12.78 1.18 -41.35
N GLN A 346 -12.48 2.05 -40.38
CA GLN A 346 -12.17 1.63 -39.01
C GLN A 346 -13.44 1.61 -38.16
N SER A 347 -13.51 0.72 -37.18
CA SER A 347 -14.68 0.59 -36.29
C SER A 347 -14.31 0.88 -34.83
N PRO A 348 -14.19 2.18 -34.44
CA PRO A 348 -13.77 2.54 -33.09
C PRO A 348 -14.71 2.01 -32.02
N LEU A 349 -16.02 1.98 -32.27
CA LEU A 349 -16.99 1.39 -31.32
C LEU A 349 -16.75 -0.10 -31.07
N LEU A 350 -16.51 -0.88 -32.14
CA LEU A 350 -16.22 -2.32 -31.99
C LEU A 350 -14.95 -2.53 -31.20
N VAL A 351 -13.88 -1.77 -31.50
CA VAL A 351 -12.62 -1.85 -30.76
C VAL A 351 -12.83 -1.48 -29.29
N SER A 352 -13.61 -0.45 -29.00
CA SER A 352 -13.91 -0.05 -27.62
C SER A 352 -14.70 -1.11 -26.85
N ILE A 353 -15.67 -1.77 -27.48
CA ILE A 353 -16.42 -2.88 -26.86
C ILE A 353 -15.50 -4.10 -26.65
N GLU A 354 -14.74 -4.49 -27.68
CA GLU A 354 -13.87 -5.67 -27.64
C GLU A 354 -12.74 -5.55 -26.61
N LEU A 355 -12.17 -4.36 -26.46
CA LEU A 355 -11.12 -4.07 -25.49
C LEU A 355 -11.66 -3.60 -24.13
N GLY A 356 -12.98 -3.48 -23.95
CA GLY A 356 -13.59 -3.01 -22.71
C GLY A 356 -13.15 -1.59 -22.31
N LEU A 357 -12.96 -0.70 -23.28
CA LEU A 357 -12.46 0.68 -23.05
C LEU A 357 -13.58 1.66 -22.71
N LEU A 358 -14.80 1.40 -23.17
CA LEU A 358 -15.96 2.25 -22.95
C LEU A 358 -17.14 1.46 -22.37
N SER A 359 -17.88 2.09 -21.45
CA SER A 359 -19.15 1.60 -20.93
C SER A 359 -20.32 2.29 -21.62
N TYR A 360 -21.35 1.50 -21.95
CA TYR A 360 -22.64 1.99 -22.46
C TYR A 360 -23.37 2.81 -21.40
N ILE A 361 -23.98 3.94 -21.80
CA ILE A 361 -24.89 4.74 -20.97
C ILE A 361 -26.33 4.54 -21.45
N GLU A 362 -26.57 4.97 -22.68
CA GLU A 362 -27.87 5.01 -23.33
C GLU A 362 -27.71 5.06 -24.86
N ASP A 363 -28.81 4.87 -25.58
CA ASP A 363 -28.84 5.08 -27.02
C ASP A 363 -28.68 6.56 -27.35
N TYR A 364 -27.84 6.87 -28.33
CA TYR A 364 -27.57 8.24 -28.72
C TYR A 364 -28.69 8.79 -29.63
N ASP A 365 -29.32 9.87 -29.19
CA ASP A 365 -30.26 10.66 -29.99
C ASP A 365 -29.74 12.10 -30.18
N GLN A 366 -29.55 12.50 -31.43
CA GLN A 366 -29.09 13.84 -31.79
C GLN A 366 -30.03 14.97 -31.39
N VAL A 367 -31.33 14.69 -31.34
CA VAL A 367 -32.34 15.73 -31.10
C VAL A 367 -32.35 16.14 -29.63
N THR A 368 -32.03 15.21 -28.74
CA THR A 368 -32.06 15.40 -27.29
C THR A 368 -30.67 15.62 -26.68
N ASN A 369 -29.59 15.32 -27.40
CA ASN A 369 -28.24 15.43 -26.86
C ASN A 369 -27.64 16.86 -26.97
N PRO A 370 -27.20 17.47 -25.85
CA PRO A 370 -26.67 18.83 -25.83
C PRO A 370 -25.23 18.98 -26.37
N LEU A 371 -24.48 17.89 -26.58
CA LEU A 371 -23.05 17.93 -26.89
C LEU A 371 -22.71 18.07 -28.39
N ASN A 372 -23.68 17.85 -29.28
CA ASN A 372 -23.58 18.03 -30.74
C ASN A 372 -22.26 17.49 -31.34
N PHE A 373 -22.05 16.17 -31.25
CA PHE A 373 -20.83 15.52 -31.73
C PHE A 373 -20.73 15.56 -33.27
N SER A 374 -19.50 15.73 -33.79
CA SER A 374 -19.23 15.84 -35.24
C SER A 374 -19.37 14.52 -36.01
N GLU A 375 -19.06 13.40 -35.35
CA GLU A 375 -19.34 12.03 -35.78
C GLU A 375 -20.06 11.34 -34.62
N TYR A 376 -21.09 10.54 -34.92
CA TYR A 376 -21.95 9.94 -33.90
C TYR A 376 -22.14 8.45 -34.16
N GLY A 377 -21.98 7.68 -33.10
CA GLY A 377 -22.38 6.29 -33.02
C GLY A 377 -23.84 6.13 -32.61
N PRO A 378 -24.30 4.87 -32.52
CA PRO A 378 -25.62 4.53 -32.00
C PRO A 378 -25.74 4.73 -30.49
N PHE A 379 -24.63 4.79 -29.75
CA PHE A 379 -24.61 4.82 -28.29
C PHE A 379 -23.89 6.04 -27.74
N LEU A 380 -24.34 6.51 -26.59
CA LEU A 380 -23.62 7.41 -25.72
C LEU A 380 -22.85 6.57 -24.70
N MET A 381 -21.56 6.84 -24.55
CA MET A 381 -20.64 6.02 -23.76
C MET A 381 -19.69 6.89 -22.94
N VAL A 382 -19.05 6.28 -21.95
CA VAL A 382 -17.99 6.88 -21.11
C VAL A 382 -16.81 5.92 -21.02
N ALA A 383 -15.65 6.39 -20.56
CA ALA A 383 -14.55 5.49 -20.21
C ALA A 383 -15.02 4.46 -19.17
N THR A 384 -14.60 3.20 -19.32
CA THR A 384 -15.05 2.09 -18.45
C THR A 384 -15.03 2.38 -16.95
N PRO A 385 -13.98 3.01 -16.38
CA PRO A 385 -13.95 3.30 -14.94
C PRO A 385 -15.10 4.20 -14.45
N CYS A 386 -15.75 4.98 -15.35
CA CYS A 386 -16.88 5.85 -15.04
C CYS A 386 -18.25 5.15 -15.08
N GLY A 387 -18.34 4.01 -15.77
CA GLY A 387 -19.58 3.24 -15.92
C GLY A 387 -19.56 1.87 -15.22
N ASP A 388 -18.41 1.47 -14.70
CA ASP A 388 -18.16 0.22 -13.98
C ASP A 388 -17.25 0.50 -12.77
N ALA A 389 -17.81 0.41 -11.56
CA ALA A 389 -17.07 0.67 -10.33
C ALA A 389 -16.06 -0.44 -9.99
N THR A 390 -16.20 -1.63 -10.60
CA THR A 390 -15.30 -2.78 -10.37
C THR A 390 -13.91 -2.56 -10.95
N PHE A 391 -13.74 -1.55 -11.82
CA PHE A 391 -12.42 -1.10 -12.24
C PHE A 391 -11.51 -0.71 -11.06
N TYR A 392 -12.10 -0.17 -9.98
CA TYR A 392 -11.37 0.27 -8.79
C TYR A 392 -11.58 -0.61 -7.56
N GLY A 393 -12.43 -1.64 -7.63
CA GLY A 393 -12.77 -2.43 -6.46
C GLY A 393 -13.57 -3.69 -6.75
N SER A 394 -14.15 -4.28 -5.71
CA SER A 394 -14.98 -5.47 -5.79
C SER A 394 -16.43 -5.16 -5.45
N ILE A 395 -17.39 -5.80 -6.13
CA ILE A 395 -18.81 -5.77 -5.76
C ILE A 395 -19.10 -6.50 -4.45
N GLN A 396 -18.15 -7.29 -3.95
CA GLN A 396 -18.29 -8.00 -2.69
C GLN A 396 -18.24 -7.00 -1.54
N VAL A 397 -19.37 -6.83 -0.86
CA VAL A 397 -19.46 -6.04 0.36
C VAL A 397 -18.61 -6.72 1.44
N PRO A 398 -17.64 -6.02 2.07
CA PRO A 398 -16.87 -6.59 3.18
C PRO A 398 -17.78 -6.96 4.35
N ASP A 399 -17.49 -8.07 5.04
CA ASP A 399 -18.34 -8.59 6.13
C ASP A 399 -18.47 -7.62 7.32
N PHE A 400 -17.46 -6.76 7.54
CA PHE A 400 -17.49 -5.73 8.59
C PHE A 400 -18.25 -4.46 8.17
N TRP A 401 -18.63 -4.32 6.90
CA TRP A 401 -19.16 -3.08 6.36
C TRP A 401 -20.55 -2.77 6.93
N VAL A 402 -20.72 -1.54 7.40
CA VAL A 402 -21.99 -1.03 7.93
C VAL A 402 -22.35 0.23 7.16
N GLU A 403 -23.54 0.26 6.55
CA GLU A 403 -24.07 1.42 5.80
C GLU A 403 -24.47 2.61 6.69
#